data_AF-A0A2A4V936-F1
#
_entry.id   AF-A0A2A4V936-F1
#
_cell.length_a   1.000
_cell.length_b   1.000
_cell.length_c   1.000
_cell.angle_alpha   90.00
_cell.angle_beta   90.00
_cell.angle_gamma   90.00
#
_symmetry.space_group_name_H-M   'P 1'
#
loop_
_entity.id
_entity.type
_entity.pdbx_description
1 polymer ?
#
loop_
_entity_poly.entity_id
_entity_poly.type
_entity_poly.pdbx_seq_one_letter_code
_entity_poly.pdbx_strand_id
1 'polypeptide(L)' 'MPSAVITQLTSQVQALADKYAVTYSQVASDIKTTEQQLAAMMSELTGNEFDRQGLAELTSLLKGE' A
#
# COMPACT_ATOMS: atom_id res chain seq x y z
N MET A 1 -8.24 24.74 -35.97
CA MET A 1 -9.26 24.80 -34.91
C MET A 1 -10.09 23.51 -34.73
N PRO A 2 -9.71 22.34 -35.29
CA PRO A 2 -10.15 21.03 -34.75
C PRO A 2 -9.07 20.29 -33.96
N SER A 3 -7.80 20.43 -34.38
CA SER A 3 -6.64 19.77 -33.76
C SER A 3 -6.47 20.13 -32.28
N ALA A 4 -6.66 21.41 -31.91
CA ALA A 4 -6.54 21.85 -30.52
C ALA A 4 -7.54 21.15 -29.59
N VAL A 5 -8.78 20.95 -30.03
CA VAL A 5 -9.82 20.26 -29.26
C VAL A 5 -9.48 18.78 -29.10
N ILE A 6 -8.98 18.14 -30.16
CA ILE A 6 -8.51 16.75 -30.12
C ILE A 6 -7.33 16.60 -29.17
N THR A 7 -6.34 17.50 -29.23
CA THR A 7 -5.19 17.49 -28.31
C THR A 7 -5.64 17.64 -26.85
N GLN A 8 -6.59 18.52 -26.58
CA GLN A 8 -7.10 18.73 -25.23
C GLN A 8 -7.92 17.54 -24.72
N LEU A 9 -8.65 16.85 -25.59
CA LEU A 9 -9.34 15.62 -25.23
C LEU A 9 -8.34 14.50 -24.91
N THR A 10 -7.33 14.30 -25.77
CA THR A 10 -6.28 13.29 -25.56
C THR A 10 -5.54 13.52 -24.23
N SER A 11 -5.20 14.77 -23.92
CA SER A 11 -4.54 15.11 -22.65
C SER A 11 -5.40 14.77 -21.43
N GLN A 12 -6.72 15.00 -21.50
CA GLN A 12 -7.62 14.68 -20.39
C GLN A 12 -7.82 13.17 -20.21
N VAL A 13 -7.89 12.41 -21.32
CA VAL A 13 -7.97 10.94 -21.27
C VAL A 13 -6.69 10.35 -20.70
N GLN A 14 -5.51 10.86 -21.08
CA GLN A 14 -4.23 10.42 -20.51
C GLN A 14 -4.17 10.73 -19.02
N ALA A 15 -4.55 11.94 -18.59
CA ALA A 15 -4.58 12.30 -17.18
C ALA A 15 -5.52 11.39 -16.35
N LEU A 16 -6.64 10.96 -16.94
CA LEU A 16 -7.55 10.02 -16.31
C LEU A 16 -6.93 8.62 -16.20
N ALA A 17 -6.30 8.13 -17.28
CA ALA A 17 -5.60 6.86 -17.28
C ALA A 17 -4.47 6.84 -16.24
N ASP A 18 -3.67 7.91 -16.16
CA ASP A 18 -2.59 8.04 -15.18
C ASP A 18 -3.13 8.10 -13.74
N LYS A 19 -4.22 8.83 -13.50
CA LYS A 19 -4.87 8.92 -12.18
C LYS A 19 -5.34 7.56 -11.67
N TYR A 20 -5.77 6.67 -12.56
CA TYR A 20 -6.26 5.32 -12.22
C TYR A 20 -5.26 4.21 -12.59
N ALA A 21 -4.03 4.57 -12.96
CA ALA A 21 -2.98 3.60 -13.31
C ALA A 21 -2.63 2.72 -12.11
N VAL A 22 -2.72 3.28 -10.90
CA VAL A 22 -2.63 2.51 -9.66
C VAL A 22 -3.98 1.85 -9.41
N THR A 23 -4.03 0.55 -9.66
CA THR A 23 -5.23 -0.24 -9.40
C THR A 23 -5.41 -0.47 -7.90
N TYR A 24 -6.65 -0.68 -7.47
CA TYR A 24 -6.96 -1.09 -6.10
C TYR A 24 -6.14 -2.32 -5.67
N SER A 25 -5.94 -3.27 -6.59
CA SER A 25 -5.13 -4.47 -6.32
C SER A 25 -3.65 -4.15 -6.05
N GLN A 26 -3.09 -3.13 -6.72
CA GLN A 26 -1.73 -2.68 -6.45
C GLN A 26 -1.64 -2.08 -5.04
N VAL A 27 -2.56 -1.19 -4.68
CA VAL A 27 -2.60 -0.58 -3.33
C VAL A 27 -2.75 -1.67 -2.26
N ALA A 28 -3.66 -2.62 -2.44
CA ALA A 28 -3.85 -3.72 -1.50
C ALA A 28 -2.59 -4.61 -1.37
N SER A 29 -1.88 -4.84 -2.48
CA SER A 29 -0.60 -5.56 -2.48
C SER A 29 0.49 -4.81 -1.72
N ASP A 30 0.58 -3.49 -1.92
CA ASP A 30 1.58 -2.64 -1.26
C ASP A 30 1.32 -2.57 0.25
N ILE A 31 0.05 -2.45 0.66
CA ILE A 31 -0.36 -2.51 2.07
C ILE A 31 0.09 -3.83 2.69
N LYS A 32 -0.30 -4.97 2.08
CA LYS A 32 0.06 -6.30 2.60
C LYS A 32 1.57 -6.51 2.70
N THR A 33 2.32 -6.04 1.70
CA THR A 33 3.79 -6.11 1.70
C THR A 33 4.38 -5.29 2.84
N THR A 34 3.87 -4.07 3.05
CA THR A 34 4.31 -3.17 4.11
C THR A 34 3.99 -3.72 5.50
N GLU A 35 2.80 -4.29 5.69
CA GLU A 35 2.39 -4.93 6.95
C GLU A 35 3.29 -6.12 7.30
N GLN A 36 3.65 -6.95 6.31
CA GLN A 36 4.58 -8.07 6.51
C GLN A 36 6.00 -7.60 6.86
N GLN A 37 6.50 -6.54 6.21
CA GLN A 37 7.79 -5.96 6.53
C GLN A 37 7.80 -5.37 7.95
N LEU A 38 6.73 -4.68 8.33
CA LEU A 38 6.56 -4.14 9.69
C LEU A 38 6.53 -5.25 10.73
N ALA A 39 5.75 -6.30 10.49
CA ALA A 39 5.69 -7.48 11.34
C ALA A 39 7.07 -8.15 11.52
N ALA A 40 7.88 -8.20 10.45
CA ALA A 40 9.25 -8.71 10.52
C ALA A 40 10.15 -7.84 11.43
N MET A 41 10.17 -6.52 11.20
CA MET A 41 10.93 -5.57 12.03
C MET A 41 10.52 -5.64 13.51
N MET A 42 9.21 -5.79 13.78
CA MET A 42 8.69 -5.93 15.13
C MET A 42 9.12 -7.23 15.82
N SER A 43 9.27 -8.32 15.06
CA SER A 43 9.74 -9.61 15.58
C SER A 43 11.19 -9.57 16.06
N GLU A 44 11.97 -8.59 15.60
CA GLU A 44 13.36 -8.38 16.03
C GLU A 44 13.46 -7.58 17.34
N LEU A 45 12.37 -6.96 17.79
CA LEU A 45 12.35 -6.21 19.04
C LEU A 45 12.34 -7.15 20.25
N THR A 46 13.11 -6.76 21.27
CA THR A 46 13.19 -7.47 22.56
C THR A 46 12.65 -6.59 23.67
N GLY A 47 12.02 -7.19 24.68
CA GLY A 47 11.51 -6.48 25.85
C GLY A 47 11.30 -7.44 27.03
N ASN A 48 10.58 -6.98 28.05
CA ASN A 48 10.14 -7.86 29.12
C ASN A 48 9.05 -8.83 28.62
N GLU A 49 8.64 -9.80 29.45
CA GLU A 49 7.66 -10.82 29.06
C GLU A 49 6.33 -10.21 28.56
N PHE A 50 5.86 -9.14 29.20
CA PHE A 50 4.63 -8.46 28.81
C PHE A 50 4.77 -7.73 27.47
N ASP A 51 5.90 -7.06 27.25
CA ASP A 51 6.20 -6.40 25.98
C ASP A 51 6.24 -7.42 24.83
N ARG A 52 6.89 -8.57 25.06
CA ARG A 52 6.99 -9.64 24.05
C ARG A 52 5.63 -10.23 23.70
N GLN A 53 4.73 -10.38 24.67
CA GLN A 53 3.35 -10.82 24.42
C GLN A 53 2.58 -9.79 23.58
N GLY A 54 2.68 -8.50 23.92
CA GLY A 54 2.04 -7.44 23.13
C GLY A 54 2.59 -7.34 21.70
N LEU A 55 3.91 -7.48 21.53
CA LEU A 55 4.55 -7.52 20.21
C LEU A 55 4.10 -8.72 19.38
N ALA A 56 3.92 -9.89 20.00
CA ALA A 56 3.43 -11.08 19.31
C ALA A 56 2.00 -10.91 18.79
N GLU A 57 1.09 -10.41 19.63
CA GLU A 57 -0.31 -10.14 19.24
C GLU A 57 -0.40 -9.10 18.11
N LEU A 58 0.33 -7.99 18.24
CA LEU A 58 0.35 -6.95 17.22
C LEU A 58 0.95 -7.45 15.89
N THR A 59 1.96 -8.34 15.96
CA THR A 59 2.54 -9.00 14.78
C THR A 59 1.53 -9.95 14.11
N SER A 60 0.73 -10.69 14.89
CA SER A 60 -0.35 -11.56 14.38
C SER A 60 -1.38 -10.74 13.59
N LEU A 61 -1.83 -9.62 14.18
CA LEU A 61 -2.78 -8.71 13.54
C LEU A 61 -2.28 -8.18 12.20
N LEU A 62 -1.00 -7.78 12.11
CA LEU A 62 -0.37 -7.30 10.88
C LEU A 62 -0.23 -8.40 9.81
N LYS A 63 -0.08 -9.66 10.21
CA LYS A 63 -0.01 -10.80 9.28
C LYS A 63 -1.38 -11.29 8.82
N GLY A 64 -2.45 -10.88 9.53
CA GLY A 64 -3.81 -11.39 9.32
C GLY A 64 -4.00 -12.82 9.86
N GLU A 65 -3.25 -13.16 10.90
CA GLU A 65 -3.32 -14.43 11.65
C GLU A 65 -4.29 -14.35 12.83
#